data_AF-A0AAJ6NPN0-F1
#
_entry.id   AF-A0AAJ6NPN0-F1
#
_cell.length_a   1.000
_cell.length_b   1.000
_cell.length_c   1.000
_cell.angle_alpha   90.00
_cell.angle_beta   90.00
_cell.angle_gamma   90.00
#
_symmetry.space_group_name_H-M   'P 1'
#
loop_
_entity.id
_entity.type
_entity.pdbx_description
1 polymer ?
#
loop_
_entity_poly.entity_id
_entity_poly.type
_entity_poly.pdbx_seq_one_letter_code
_entity_poly.pdbx_strand_id
1 'polypeptide(L)' 'MQAKFQEQLSPSDAEVILERLPERIREALVARATKIEYPIEAVIEMAIASLLDTEALGFADCKPGRGQ' A
#
# COMPACT_ATOMS: atom_id res chain seq x y z
N MET A 1 6.16 13.50 23.34
CA MET A 1 6.15 12.02 23.33
C MET A 1 6.84 11.61 22.03
N GLN A 2 8.10 11.18 22.09
CA GLN A 2 8.81 10.68 20.90
C GLN A 2 8.27 9.28 20.59
N ALA A 3 7.35 9.18 19.62
CA ALA A 3 6.98 7.90 19.04
C ALA A 3 8.22 7.38 18.29
N LYS A 4 8.72 6.23 18.73
CA LYS A 4 9.90 5.58 18.16
C LYS A 4 9.59 5.19 16.71
N PHE A 5 10.48 5.57 15.80
CA PHE A 5 10.60 5.15 14.39
C PHE A 5 10.88 3.63 14.26
N GLN A 6 10.09 2.77 14.92
CA GLN A 6 10.25 1.30 14.88
C GLN A 6 9.11 0.58 14.14
N GLU A 7 8.14 1.33 13.59
CA GLU A 7 6.98 0.78 12.86
C GLU A 7 7.05 1.06 11.35
N GLN A 8 8.25 1.26 10.79
CA GLN A 8 8.45 1.41 9.35
C GLN A 8 9.14 0.17 8.78
N LEU A 9 8.55 -0.35 7.71
CA LEU A 9 9.07 -1.43 6.89
C LEU A 9 10.49 -1.09 6.44
N SER A 10 11.43 -2.00 6.67
CA SER A 10 12.80 -1.79 6.22
C SER A 10 12.90 -1.88 4.70
N PRO A 11 13.88 -1.21 4.05
CA PRO A 11 14.10 -1.35 2.62
C PRO A 11 14.31 -2.81 2.18
N SER A 12 15.04 -3.60 2.99
CA SER A 12 15.27 -5.03 2.74
C SER A 12 13.98 -5.85 2.81
N ASP A 13 13.08 -5.55 3.75
CA ASP A 13 11.80 -6.27 3.84
C ASP A 13 10.86 -5.87 2.69
N ALA A 14 10.91 -4.60 2.27
CA ALA A 14 10.18 -4.12 1.11
C ALA A 14 10.60 -4.84 -0.18
N GLU A 15 11.90 -5.04 -0.40
CA GLU A 15 12.39 -5.84 -1.53
C GLU A 15 11.84 -7.26 -1.51
N VAL A 16 11.91 -7.95 -0.37
CA VAL A 16 11.37 -9.31 -0.21
C VAL A 16 9.87 -9.35 -0.51
N ILE A 17 9.10 -8.36 -0.06
CA ILE A 17 7.66 -8.27 -0.37
C ILE A 17 7.44 -8.09 -1.88
N LEU A 18 8.16 -7.16 -2.52
CA LEU A 18 8.02 -6.88 -3.96
C LEU A 18 8.36 -8.09 -4.84
N GLU A 19 9.34 -8.89 -4.45
CA GLU A 19 9.71 -10.12 -5.16
C GLU A 19 8.61 -11.18 -5.16
N ARG A 20 7.75 -11.19 -4.13
CA ARG A 20 6.64 -12.14 -3.99
C ARG A 20 5.35 -11.66 -4.63
N LEU A 21 5.27 -10.40 -5.02
CA LEU A 21 4.09 -9.84 -5.68
C LEU A 21 4.08 -10.16 -7.19
N PRO A 22 2.90 -10.35 -7.80
CA PRO A 22 2.75 -10.37 -9.25
C PRO A 22 3.35 -9.10 -9.88
N GLU A 23 3.96 -9.26 -11.06
CA GLU A 23 4.66 -8.18 -11.78
C GLU A 23 3.82 -6.90 -11.89
N ARG A 24 2.54 -7.03 -12.30
CA ARG A 24 1.59 -5.91 -12.38
C ARG A 24 1.50 -5.09 -11.09
N ILE A 25 1.51 -5.74 -9.91
CA ILE A 25 1.38 -5.05 -8.63
C ILE A 25 2.70 -4.36 -8.27
N ARG A 26 3.83 -5.06 -8.48
CA ARG A 26 5.16 -4.49 -8.26
C ARG A 26 5.38 -3.22 -9.08
N GLU A 27 5.07 -3.26 -10.38
CA GLU A 27 5.19 -2.09 -11.26
C GLU A 27 4.29 -0.93 -10.81
N ALA A 28 3.06 -1.22 -10.39
CA ALA A 28 2.14 -0.19 -9.90
C ALA A 28 2.66 0.49 -8.62
N LEU A 29 3.22 -0.28 -7.69
CA LEU A 29 3.83 0.26 -6.46
C LEU A 29 5.04 1.13 -6.78
N VAL A 30 5.95 0.65 -7.64
CA VAL A 30 7.14 1.41 -8.06
C VAL A 30 6.74 2.69 -8.79
N ALA A 31 5.81 2.61 -9.76
CA ALA A 31 5.33 3.78 -10.47
C ALA A 31 4.67 4.81 -9.52
N ARG A 32 3.93 4.34 -8.51
CA ARG A 32 3.34 5.22 -7.49
C ARG A 32 4.42 5.88 -6.64
N ALA A 33 5.42 5.13 -6.19
CA ALA A 33 6.56 5.64 -5.42
C ALA A 33 7.33 6.72 -6.18
N THR A 34 7.64 6.47 -7.46
CA THR A 34 8.26 7.49 -8.33
C THR A 34 7.36 8.72 -8.49
N LYS A 35 6.06 8.53 -8.73
CA LYS A 35 5.13 9.64 -8.97
C LYS A 35 4.99 10.59 -7.78
N ILE A 36 5.01 10.06 -6.56
CA ILE A 36 4.85 10.87 -5.34
C ILE A 36 6.19 11.18 -4.66
N GLU A 37 7.30 10.74 -5.23
CA GLU A 37 8.68 10.91 -4.73
C GLU A 37 8.88 10.36 -3.31
N TYR A 38 8.29 9.20 -3.02
CA TYR A 38 8.40 8.53 -1.72
C TYR A 38 9.21 7.23 -1.84
N PRO A 39 9.87 6.80 -0.75
CA PRO A 39 10.53 5.51 -0.73
C PRO A 39 9.53 4.37 -0.89
N ILE A 40 9.96 3.27 -1.49
CA ILE A 40 9.08 2.17 -1.89
C ILE A 40 8.46 1.47 -0.67
N GLU A 41 9.23 1.35 0.42
CA GLU A 41 8.78 0.81 1.70
C GLU A 41 7.59 1.60 2.27
N ALA A 42 7.65 2.94 2.22
CA ALA A 42 6.56 3.79 2.70
C ALA A 42 5.31 3.67 1.82
N VAL A 43 5.48 3.51 0.50
CA VAL A 43 4.34 3.30 -0.41
C VAL A 43 3.67 1.95 -0.18
N ILE A 44 4.45 0.90 0.08
CA ILE A 44 3.92 -0.42 0.45
C ILE A 44 3.12 -0.32 1.74
N GLU A 45 3.68 0.31 2.77
CA GLU A 45 2.97 0.52 4.04
C GLU A 45 1.70 1.32 3.88
N MET A 46 1.75 2.45 3.17
CA MET A 46 0.57 3.28 2.90
C MET A 46 -0.51 2.50 2.15
N ALA A 47 -0.13 1.65 1.19
CA ALA A 47 -1.08 0.82 0.45
C ALA A 47 -1.75 -0.21 1.36
N ILE A 48 -0.98 -0.87 2.23
CA ILE A 48 -1.50 -1.84 3.20
C ILE A 48 -2.36 -1.16 4.26
N ALA A 49 -1.88 -0.06 4.87
CA ALA A 49 -2.60 0.71 5.86
C ALA A 49 -3.92 1.26 5.30
N SER A 50 -3.91 1.79 4.07
CA SER A 50 -5.14 2.27 3.42
C SER A 50 -6.12 1.14 3.11
N LEU A 51 -5.65 -0.08 2.86
CA LEU A 51 -6.52 -1.25 2.67
C LEU A 51 -7.14 -1.72 3.99
N LEU A 52 -6.36 -1.67 5.08
CA LEU A 52 -6.78 -2.11 6.41
C LEU A 52 -7.63 -1.07 7.15
N ASP A 53 -7.59 0.19 6.70
CA ASP A 53 -8.44 1.24 7.21
C ASP A 53 -9.92 0.89 6.97
N THR A 54 -10.65 0.62 8.06
CA THR A 54 -12.06 0.24 8.03
C THR A 54 -12.99 1.37 7.58
N GLU A 55 -12.48 2.61 7.56
CA GLU A 55 -13.19 3.77 7.03
C GLU A 55 -12.85 4.03 5.55
N ALA A 56 -11.87 3.33 4.98
CA ALA A 56 -11.59 3.41 3.55
C ALA A 56 -12.71 2.76 2.74
N LEU A 57 -13.25 3.51 1.77
CA LEU A 57 -14.32 3.03 0.88
C LEU A 57 -13.89 1.75 0.17
N GLY A 58 -14.47 0.63 0.57
CA GLY A 58 -14.24 -0.68 -0.03
C GLY A 58 -15.21 -0.98 -1.18
N PHE A 59 -14.98 -2.07 -1.90
CA PHE A 59 -15.88 -2.53 -2.95
C PHE A 59 -17.31 -2.82 -2.43
N ALA A 60 -17.44 -3.18 -1.15
CA ALA A 60 -18.74 -3.36 -0.48
C ALA A 60 -19.52 -2.04 -0.34
N ASP A 61 -18.82 -0.92 -0.12
CA ASP A 61 -19.43 0.41 0.02
C ASP A 61 -19.92 0.97 -1.33
N CYS A 62 -19.35 0.51 -2.44
CA CYS A 62 -19.78 0.88 -3.78
C CYS A 62 -21.17 0.34 -4.16
N LYS A 63 -21.77 -0.58 -3.38
CA LYS A 63 -23.06 -1.27 -3.68
C LYS A 63 -23.22 -1.64 -5.17
N PRO A 64 -22.29 -2.43 -5.75
CA PRO A 64 -22.42 -2.86 -7.14
C PRO A 64 -23.71 -3.68 -7.29
N GLY A 65 -24.64 -3.20 -8.13
CA GLY A 65 -25.97 -3.81 -8.33
C GLY A 65 -27.17 -3.00 -7.81
N ARG A 66 -26.98 -1.79 -7.27
CA ARG A 66 -28.09 -0.88 -6.94
C ARG A 66 -28.71 -0.33 -8.23
N GLY A 67 -29.66 -1.08 -8.80
CA GLY A 67 -30.35 -0.73 -10.05
C GLY A 67 -30.79 -1.91 -10.92
N GLN A 68 -30.60 -3.16 -10.47
CA GLN A 68 -31.23 -4.35 -11.06
C GLN A 68 -32.51 -4.70 -10.31
#